data_AF-A0A956Z8H3-F1
#
_entry.id   AF-A0A956Z8H3-F1
#
_cell.length_a   1.000
_cell.length_b   1.000
_cell.length_c   1.000
_cell.angle_alpha   90.00
_cell.angle_beta   90.00
_cell.angle_gamma   90.00
#
_symmetry.space_group_name_H-M   'P 1'
#
loop_
_entity.id
_entity.type
_entity.pdbx_description
1 polymer ?
#
loop_
_entity_poly.entity_id
_entity_poly.type
_entity_poly.pdbx_seq_one_letter_code
_entity_poly.pdbx_strand_id
1 'polypeptide(L)'
;MKGVVPVQPGLFSLGFLLLCVVVFSLQQLALANPPWGIWAVRAYEWGAFYAPAIAQGEWWRLATFHFLHAGWGHLLNNMIGLYIYGALLEGNRLKLGWPAMGLLFVAAMGATDLASWWWVQGASIGA
;
A
#
# COMPACT_ATOMS: atom_id res chain seq x y z
N MET A 1 2.14 15.28 -34.61
CA MET A 1 2.07 14.20 -33.60
C MET A 1 2.28 14.85 -32.24
N LYS A 2 1.29 14.84 -31.34
CA LYS A 2 1.50 15.33 -29.97
C LYS A 2 2.44 14.32 -29.29
N GLY A 3 3.57 14.79 -28.76
CA GLY A 3 4.60 13.92 -28.18
C GLY A 3 4.03 13.03 -27.08
N VAL A 4 4.50 11.77 -27.01
CA VAL A 4 4.18 10.86 -25.91
C VAL A 4 4.74 11.48 -24.64
N VAL A 5 3.86 11.90 -23.73
CA VAL A 5 4.29 12.36 -22.41
C VAL A 5 4.77 11.12 -21.65
N PRO A 6 6.04 11.04 -21.22
CA PRO A 6 6.57 9.85 -20.55
C PRO A 6 5.84 9.66 -19.22
N VAL A 7 5.40 8.45 -18.90
CA VAL A 7 4.77 8.12 -17.60
C VAL A 7 5.84 8.24 -16.52
N GLN A 8 5.84 9.33 -15.76
CA GLN A 8 6.86 9.63 -14.75
C GLN A 8 6.18 10.00 -13.43
N PRO A 9 6.24 9.15 -12.39
CA PRO A 9 5.74 9.49 -11.07
C PRO A 9 6.60 10.58 -10.43
N GLY A 10 5.99 11.36 -9.54
CA GLY A 10 6.70 12.35 -8.75
C GLY A 10 7.44 11.73 -7.56
N LEU A 11 8.08 12.60 -6.77
CA LEU A 11 8.97 12.20 -5.68
C LEU A 11 8.24 11.42 -4.59
N PHE A 12 7.03 11.85 -4.21
CA PHE A 12 6.26 11.16 -3.19
C PHE A 12 5.93 9.74 -3.65
N SER A 13 5.43 9.61 -4.88
CA SER A 13 5.05 8.32 -5.47
C SER A 13 6.24 7.35 -5.54
N LEU A 14 7.41 7.83 -5.98
CA LEU A 14 8.63 7.03 -6.01
C LEU A 14 9.09 6.60 -4.61
N GLY A 15 9.02 7.51 -3.63
CA GLY A 15 9.34 7.22 -2.24
C GLY A 15 8.40 6.16 -1.64
N PHE A 16 7.11 6.26 -1.93
CA PHE A 16 6.10 5.30 -1.46
C PHE A 16 6.30 3.92 -2.09
N LEU A 17 6.54 3.86 -3.40
CA LEU A 17 6.89 2.60 -4.10
C LEU A 17 8.12 1.93 -3.47
N LEU A 18 9.17 2.71 -3.22
CA LEU A 18 10.38 2.20 -2.56
C LEU A 18 10.07 1.66 -1.16
N LEU A 19 9.27 2.38 -0.36
CA LEU A 19 8.87 1.95 0.97
C LEU A 19 8.13 0.61 0.92
N CYS A 20 7.17 0.44 0.01
CA CYS A 20 6.45 -0.83 -0.16
C CYS A 20 7.39 -1.99 -0.50
N VAL A 21 8.35 -1.77 -1.41
CA VAL A 21 9.36 -2.79 -1.79
C VAL A 21 10.27 -3.14 -0.62
N VAL A 22 10.71 -2.15 0.17
CA VAL A 22 11.56 -2.37 1.35
C VAL A 22 10.79 -3.16 2.40
N VAL A 23 9.57 -2.74 2.76
CA VAL A 23 8.72 -3.45 3.73
C VAL A 23 8.48 -4.88 3.27
N PHE A 24 8.12 -5.09 2.00
CA PHE A 24 7.92 -6.44 1.47
C PHE A 24 9.20 -7.28 1.53
N SER A 25 10.35 -6.71 1.21
CA SER A 25 11.63 -7.43 1.31
C SER A 25 11.91 -7.88 2.74
N LEU A 26 11.64 -7.02 3.73
CA LEU A 26 11.74 -7.37 5.15
C LEU A 26 10.74 -8.47 5.55
N GLN A 27 9.49 -8.42 5.05
CA GLN A 27 8.50 -9.49 5.25
C GLN A 27 9.02 -10.84 4.73
N GLN A 28 9.64 -10.86 3.55
CA GLN A 28 10.16 -12.10 2.94
C GLN A 28 11.35 -12.67 3.73
N LEU A 29 12.25 -11.82 4.21
CA LEU A 29 13.41 -12.24 5.01
C LEU A 29 13.00 -12.77 6.38
N ALA A 30 12.09 -12.09 7.07
CA ALA A 30 11.76 -12.40 8.44
C ALA A 30 10.82 -13.60 8.61
N LEU A 31 10.01 -13.92 7.60
CA LEU A 31 8.98 -14.95 7.71
C LEU A 31 9.29 -16.26 6.99
N ALA A 32 10.40 -16.36 6.24
CA ALA A 32 10.65 -17.47 5.31
C ALA A 32 9.39 -17.78 4.48
N ASN A 33 8.73 -16.73 3.98
CA ASN A 33 7.47 -16.86 3.27
C ASN A 33 7.69 -17.62 1.95
N PRO A 34 6.77 -18.54 1.58
CA PRO A 34 6.79 -19.07 0.23
C PRO A 34 6.60 -17.89 -0.75
N PRO A 35 7.23 -17.94 -1.94
CA PRO A 35 7.14 -16.86 -2.93
C PRO A 35 5.69 -16.50 -3.30
N TRP A 36 4.78 -17.46 -3.17
CA TRP A 36 3.40 -17.36 -3.63
C TRP A 36 2.44 -16.73 -2.61
N GLY A 37 2.84 -16.50 -1.35
CA GLY A 37 1.88 -16.06 -0.34
C GLY A 37 2.39 -15.86 1.09
N ILE A 38 1.89 -14.84 1.78
CA ILE A 38 1.85 -14.74 3.24
C ILE A 38 0.53 -15.37 3.72
N TRP A 39 0.61 -16.36 4.61
CA TRP A 39 -0.58 -16.91 5.27
C TRP A 39 -1.21 -15.85 6.19
N ALA A 40 -2.53 -15.84 6.32
CA ALA A 40 -3.26 -14.87 7.14
C ALA A 40 -2.70 -14.72 8.57
N VAL A 41 -2.23 -15.81 9.18
CA VAL A 41 -1.60 -15.81 10.52
C VAL A 41 -0.33 -14.97 10.56
N ARG A 42 0.53 -15.07 9.54
CA ARG A 42 1.79 -14.29 9.48
C ARG A 42 1.55 -12.83 9.15
N ALA A 43 0.54 -12.54 8.32
CA ALA A 43 0.14 -11.17 8.05
C ALA A 43 -0.39 -10.49 9.34
N TYR A 44 -1.16 -11.23 10.15
CA TYR A 44 -1.65 -10.74 11.43
C TYR A 44 -0.52 -10.34 12.39
N GLU A 45 0.54 -11.14 12.51
CA GLU A 45 1.71 -10.83 13.35
C GLU A 45 2.43 -9.55 12.91
N TRP A 46 2.37 -9.22 11.62
CA TRP A 46 3.01 -8.03 11.04
C TRP A 46 2.13 -6.77 11.06
N GLY A 47 0.94 -6.85 11.64
CA GLY A 47 0.04 -5.72 11.73
C GLY A 47 -0.94 -5.61 10.57
N ALA A 48 -1.37 -6.73 9.97
CA ALA A 48 -2.52 -6.73 9.08
C ALA A 48 -3.75 -6.11 9.75
N PHE A 49 -4.62 -5.52 8.94
CA PHE A 49 -5.91 -5.02 9.39
C PHE A 49 -6.69 -6.19 9.99
N TYR A 50 -7.16 -6.03 11.23
CA TYR A 50 -8.03 -7.01 11.87
C TYR A 50 -8.94 -6.30 12.87
N ALA A 51 -10.20 -6.11 12.49
CA ALA A 51 -11.15 -5.28 13.25
C ALA A 51 -11.26 -5.67 14.73
N PRO A 52 -11.29 -6.96 15.13
CA PRO A 52 -11.33 -7.31 16.55
C PRO A 52 -10.09 -6.85 17.34
N ALA A 53 -8.88 -6.90 16.77
CA ALA A 53 -7.67 -6.40 17.44
C ALA A 53 -7.64 -4.86 17.46
N ILE A 54 -8.12 -4.21 16.39
CA ILE A 54 -8.30 -2.75 16.33
C ILE A 54 -9.44 -2.28 17.24
N ALA A 55 -10.29 -3.15 17.76
CA ALA A 55 -11.23 -2.81 18.83
C ALA A 55 -10.62 -2.97 20.24
N GLN A 56 -9.50 -3.69 20.36
CA GLN A 56 -8.91 -4.09 21.66
C GLN A 56 -7.67 -3.32 22.09
N GLY A 57 -6.90 -2.75 21.18
CA GLY A 57 -5.75 -1.90 21.52
C GLY A 57 -4.91 -1.49 20.30
N GLU A 58 -5.05 -2.25 19.22
CA GLU A 58 -4.01 -2.35 18.20
C GLU A 58 -4.20 -1.35 17.05
N TRP A 59 -4.32 -0.06 17.37
CA TRP A 59 -4.69 0.99 16.40
C TRP A 59 -3.64 1.19 15.31
N TRP A 60 -2.38 0.83 15.61
CA TRP A 60 -1.30 0.85 14.63
C TRP A 60 -1.61 -0.02 13.41
N ARG A 61 -2.49 -1.01 13.53
CA ARG A 61 -2.97 -1.84 12.42
C ARG A 61 -3.72 -1.07 11.35
N LEU A 62 -4.27 0.11 11.64
CA LEU A 62 -4.86 1.02 10.65
C LEU A 62 -3.78 1.68 9.77
N ALA A 63 -2.54 1.79 10.26
CA ALA A 63 -1.44 2.31 9.48
C ALA A 63 -0.64 1.20 8.80
N THR A 64 -0.29 0.14 9.53
CA THR A 64 0.71 -0.85 9.08
C THR A 64 0.26 -1.67 7.89
N PHE A 65 -1.02 -2.06 7.81
CA PHE A 65 -1.49 -2.97 6.76
C PHE A 65 -1.41 -2.39 5.34
N HIS A 66 -1.38 -1.05 5.23
CA HIS A 66 -1.20 -0.32 3.97
C HIS A 66 0.17 -0.54 3.30
N PHE A 67 1.13 -1.14 4.01
CA PHE A 67 2.47 -1.40 3.50
C PHE A 67 2.77 -2.89 3.34
N LEU A 68 1.92 -3.74 3.91
CA LEU A 68 2.09 -5.18 3.89
C LEU A 68 1.54 -5.75 2.58
N HIS A 69 2.24 -6.72 2.00
CA HIS A 69 1.78 -7.36 0.76
C HIS A 69 1.73 -8.88 0.92
N ALA A 70 0.71 -9.49 0.30
CA ALA A 70 0.46 -10.93 0.44
C ALA A 70 1.45 -11.80 -0.36
N GLY A 71 2.23 -11.24 -1.27
CA GLY A 71 3.15 -11.98 -2.12
C GLY A 71 3.56 -11.18 -3.34
N TRP A 72 4.43 -11.74 -4.18
CA TRP A 72 5.02 -11.03 -5.33
C TRP A 72 3.98 -10.51 -6.32
N GLY A 73 2.95 -11.30 -6.66
CA GLY A 73 1.89 -10.86 -7.58
C GLY A 73 1.05 -9.72 -7.02
N HIS A 74 0.77 -9.76 -5.71
CA HIS A 74 0.02 -8.70 -5.03
C HIS A 74 0.85 -7.41 -4.96
N LEU A 75 2.15 -7.50 -4.65
CA LEU A 75 3.07 -6.37 -4.71
C LEU A 75 3.12 -5.78 -6.11
N LEU A 76 3.39 -6.60 -7.14
CA LEU A 76 3.57 -6.13 -8.51
C LEU A 76 2.34 -5.37 -9.03
N ASN A 77 1.13 -5.90 -8.80
CA ASN A 77 -0.10 -5.24 -9.23
C ASN A 77 -0.28 -3.87 -8.56
N ASN A 78 0.01 -3.76 -7.26
CA ASN A 78 -0.03 -2.48 -6.55
C ASN A 78 1.04 -1.52 -7.08
N MET A 79 2.27 -1.98 -7.28
CA MET A 79 3.36 -1.11 -7.77
C MET A 79 3.05 -0.56 -9.17
N ILE A 80 2.46 -1.38 -10.05
CA ILE A 80 2.01 -0.92 -11.38
C ILE A 80 0.92 0.15 -11.23
N GLY A 81 -0.09 -0.10 -10.40
CA GLY A 81 -1.17 0.86 -10.14
C GLY A 81 -0.63 2.19 -9.59
N LEU A 82 0.14 2.12 -8.51
CA LEU A 82 0.73 3.28 -7.84
C LEU A 82 1.69 4.05 -8.75
N TYR A 83 2.46 3.38 -9.61
CA TYR A 83 3.30 4.04 -10.59
C TYR A 83 2.46 4.82 -11.62
N ILE A 84 1.41 4.21 -12.15
CA ILE A 84 0.52 4.86 -13.13
C ILE A 84 -0.22 6.04 -12.49
N TYR A 85 -0.85 5.83 -11.32
CA TYR A 85 -1.58 6.89 -10.63
C TYR A 85 -0.63 8.00 -10.15
N GLY A 86 0.55 7.66 -9.65
CA GLY A 86 1.58 8.64 -9.29
C GLY A 86 2.00 9.51 -10.48
N ALA A 87 2.19 8.91 -11.64
CA ALA A 87 2.50 9.66 -12.86
C ALA A 87 1.33 10.54 -13.33
N LEU A 88 0.09 10.12 -13.16
CA LEU A 88 -1.08 10.92 -13.52
C LEU A 88 -1.31 12.08 -12.54
N LEU A 89 -1.25 11.80 -11.24
CA LEU A 89 -1.62 12.73 -10.18
C LEU A 89 -0.46 13.69 -9.85
N GLU A 90 0.75 13.18 -9.64
CA GLU A 90 1.88 13.96 -9.17
C GLU A 90 2.76 14.50 -10.32
N GLY A 91 3.02 13.68 -11.35
CA GLY A 91 3.99 14.00 -12.40
C GLY A 91 3.44 14.82 -13.58
N ASN A 92 2.45 14.28 -14.29
CA ASN A 92 2.18 14.68 -15.67
C ASN A 92 0.86 15.41 -15.90
N ARG A 93 -0.25 14.96 -15.28
CA ARG A 93 -1.57 15.54 -15.56
C ARG A 93 -1.97 16.58 -14.51
N LEU A 94 -2.13 16.18 -13.26
CA LEU A 94 -2.63 17.09 -12.23
C LEU A 94 -1.52 17.91 -11.57
N LYS A 95 -0.26 17.44 -11.69
CA LYS A 95 0.92 18.10 -11.11
C LYS A 95 0.73 18.45 -9.63
N LEU A 96 0.04 17.57 -8.89
CA LEU A 96 -0.10 17.72 -7.45
C LEU A 96 1.32 17.69 -6.87
N GLY A 97 1.73 18.78 -6.21
CA GLY A 97 3.02 18.76 -5.51
C GLY A 97 3.04 17.65 -4.45
N TRP A 98 4.23 17.18 -4.09
CA TRP A 98 4.42 16.09 -3.14
C TRP A 98 3.61 16.22 -1.82
N PRO A 99 3.33 17.41 -1.24
CA PRO A 99 2.51 17.50 -0.03
C PRO A 99 1.03 17.18 -0.30
N ALA A 100 0.49 17.67 -1.42
CA ALA A 100 -0.89 17.42 -1.81
C ALA A 100 -1.10 15.93 -2.15
N MET A 101 -0.11 15.31 -2.78
CA MET A 101 -0.11 13.87 -3.02
C MET A 101 -0.09 13.07 -1.71
N GLY A 102 0.74 13.48 -0.75
CA GLY A 102 0.77 12.86 0.59
C GLY A 102 -0.57 12.95 1.33
N LEU A 103 -1.23 14.11 1.29
CA LEU A 103 -2.57 14.27 1.87
C LEU A 103 -3.61 13.39 1.18
N LEU A 104 -3.53 13.27 -0.14
CA LEU A 104 -4.41 12.39 -0.90
C LEU A 104 -4.23 10.92 -0.50
N PHE A 105 -2.99 10.47 -0.30
CA PHE A 105 -2.70 9.11 0.18
C PHE A 105 -3.27 8.87 1.57
N VAL A 106 -3.05 9.78 2.52
CA VAL A 106 -3.62 9.65 3.87
C VAL A 106 -5.16 9.62 3.83
N ALA A 107 -5.78 10.44 2.98
CA ALA A 107 -7.22 10.42 2.80
C ALA A 107 -7.71 9.09 2.18
N ALA A 108 -6.98 8.56 1.19
CA ALA A 108 -7.28 7.27 0.59
C ALA A 108 -7.13 6.11 1.60
N MET A 109 -6.08 6.13 2.42
CA MET A 109 -5.88 5.17 3.51
C MET A 109 -7.05 5.18 4.50
N GLY A 110 -7.47 6.37 4.95
CA GLY A 110 -8.64 6.48 5.83
C GLY A 110 -9.94 5.99 5.19
N ALA A 111 -10.12 6.19 3.88
CA ALA A 111 -11.26 5.62 3.16
C ALA A 111 -11.19 4.09 3.08
N THR A 112 -10.00 3.53 2.87
CA THR A 112 -9.74 2.08 2.89
C THR A 112 -9.97 1.49 4.28
N ASP A 113 -9.60 2.18 5.35
CA ASP A 113 -9.88 1.78 6.74
C ASP A 113 -11.38 1.65 6.98
N LEU A 114 -12.14 2.69 6.61
CA LEU A 114 -13.59 2.71 6.73
C LEU A 114 -14.23 1.60 5.88
N ALA A 115 -13.76 1.39 4.64
CA ALA A 115 -14.27 0.30 3.82
C ALA A 115 -13.95 -1.07 4.44
N SER A 116 -12.71 -1.26 4.92
CA SER A 116 -12.26 -2.52 5.52
C SER A 116 -13.06 -2.86 6.78
N TRP A 117 -13.38 -1.85 7.59
CA TRP A 117 -14.17 -2.03 8.80
C TRP A 117 -15.58 -2.57 8.55
N TRP A 118 -16.19 -2.24 7.41
CA TRP A 118 -17.54 -2.71 7.06
C TRP A 118 -17.55 -3.99 6.22
N TRP A 119 -16.56 -4.19 5.35
CA TRP A 119 -16.59 -5.29 4.38
C TRP A 119 -15.66 -6.46 4.69
N VAL A 120 -14.61 -6.26 5.48
CA VAL A 120 -13.60 -7.29 5.72
C VAL A 120 -13.89 -8.03 7.03
N GLN A 121 -14.15 -9.33 6.92
CA GLN A 121 -14.43 -10.21 8.08
C GLN A 121 -13.17 -10.91 8.63
N GLY A 122 -12.01 -10.74 7.99
CA GLY A 122 -10.75 -11.39 8.34
C GLY A 122 -9.55 -10.43 8.32
N ALA A 123 -8.34 -10.97 8.20
CA ALA A 123 -7.14 -10.16 8.04
C ALA A 123 -7.05 -9.60 6.60
N SER A 124 -6.69 -8.32 6.46
CA SER A 124 -6.45 -7.66 5.16
C SER A 124 -5.12 -6.91 5.14
N ILE A 125 -4.52 -6.82 3.97
CA ILE A 125 -3.24 -6.16 3.66
C ILE A 125 -3.29 -5.64 2.22
N GLY A 126 -2.51 -4.60 1.90
CA GLY A 126 -2.42 -4.04 0.55
C GLY A 126 -2.22 -2.53 0.58
N ALA A 127 -1.67 -1.97 -0.49
CA ALA A 127 -1.34 -0.55 -0.62
C ALA A 127 -2.47 0.30 -1.21
#